data_AF-A0A2T2VXU5-F1
#
_entry.id   AF-A0A2T2VXU5-F1
#
_cell.length_a   1.000
_cell.length_b   1.000
_cell.length_c   1.000
_cell.angle_alpha   90.00
_cell.angle_beta   90.00
_cell.angle_gamma   90.00
#
_symmetry.space_group_name_H-M   'P 1'
#
loop_
_entity.id
_entity.type
_entity.pdbx_description
1 polymer ?
#
loop_
_entity_poly.entity_id
_entity_poly.type
_entity_poly.pdbx_seq_one_letter_code
_entity_poly.pdbx_strand_id
1 'polypeptide(L)'
;LIALVFPQTLFFGEREIETIIETGSTFGITMLLLIGLAKMLAISCTLHSGFRGGFIFPLFYIGAAVGLAIALGFPQVHPTIGMVCTMAAVNVAITKTPISTTVILSVLSDTAMVPVIVIASLTSFLLTINLNMIKTQRARPLPGMGDRDPESAAPQLQPQG
;
A
#
# COMPACT_ATOMS: atom_id res chain seq x y z
N LEU A 1 -5.03 26.93 -1.08
CA LEU A 1 -4.38 28.18 -1.56
C LEU A 1 -2.98 27.90 -2.12
N ILE A 2 -2.05 27.30 -1.37
CA ILE A 2 -0.71 26.93 -1.91
C ILE A 2 -0.78 25.94 -3.09
N ALA A 3 -1.64 24.91 -3.02
CA ALA A 3 -1.84 23.96 -4.12
C ALA A 3 -2.46 24.56 -5.41
N LEU A 4 -3.14 25.71 -5.32
CA LEU A 4 -3.67 26.44 -6.49
C LEU A 4 -2.61 27.32 -7.15
N VAL A 5 -1.64 27.81 -6.37
CA VAL A 5 -0.55 28.67 -6.85
C VAL A 5 0.64 27.84 -7.34
N PHE A 6 0.87 26.67 -6.71
CA PHE A 6 1.92 25.73 -7.08
C PHE A 6 1.33 24.32 -7.24
N PRO A 7 0.69 24.01 -8.38
CA PRO A 7 0.12 22.68 -8.64
C PRO A 7 1.16 21.56 -8.55
N GLN A 8 2.44 21.88 -8.77
CA GLN A 8 3.58 20.95 -8.60
C GLN A 8 3.71 20.38 -7.18
N THR A 9 3.15 21.03 -6.15
CA THR A 9 3.16 20.52 -4.78
C THR A 9 2.19 19.36 -4.56
N LEU A 10 1.17 19.21 -5.40
CA LEU A 10 0.16 18.15 -5.30
C LEU A 10 0.59 16.85 -6.00
N PHE A 11 1.41 16.95 -7.06
CA PHE A 11 1.62 15.89 -8.05
C PHE A 11 3.05 15.33 -8.11
N PHE A 12 3.86 15.59 -7.09
CA PHE A 12 5.27 15.19 -7.12
C PHE A 12 5.44 13.68 -7.34
N GLY A 13 4.57 12.85 -6.76
CA GLY A 13 4.61 11.40 -6.95
C GLY A 13 4.12 10.90 -8.31
N GLU A 14 3.12 11.56 -8.90
CA GLU A 14 2.56 11.17 -10.21
C GLU A 14 3.56 11.46 -11.34
N ARG A 15 4.19 12.64 -11.32
CA ARG A 15 5.18 13.05 -12.31
C ARG A 15 6.44 12.18 -12.31
N GLU A 16 6.80 11.68 -11.13
CA GLU A 16 7.87 10.70 -10.96
C GLU A 16 7.51 9.36 -11.61
N ILE A 17 6.28 8.90 -11.44
CA ILE A 17 5.79 7.67 -12.07
C ILE A 17 5.72 7.84 -13.59
N GLU A 18 5.22 8.98 -14.07
CA GLU A 18 5.22 9.35 -15.50
C GLU A 18 6.64 9.33 -16.09
N THR A 19 7.62 9.85 -15.37
CA THR A 19 9.03 9.80 -15.78
C THR A 19 9.54 8.36 -15.94
N ILE A 20 9.14 7.44 -15.05
CA ILE A 20 9.46 6.01 -15.19
C ILE A 20 8.75 5.40 -16.41
N ILE A 21 7.50 5.77 -16.67
CA ILE A 21 6.73 5.26 -17.81
C ILE A 21 7.35 5.72 -19.14
N GLU A 22 7.75 6.99 -19.24
CA GLU A 22 8.24 7.60 -20.48
C GLU A 22 9.72 7.32 -20.73
N THR A 23 10.56 7.54 -19.72
CA THR A 23 12.03 7.51 -19.85
C THR A 23 12.65 6.27 -19.20
N GLY A 24 11.89 5.54 -18.38
CA GLY A 24 12.43 4.43 -17.60
C GLY A 24 12.99 3.28 -18.43
N SER A 25 12.54 3.10 -19.68
CA SER A 25 13.07 2.09 -20.61
C SER A 25 14.51 2.39 -21.06
N THR A 26 14.92 3.66 -20.99
CA THR A 26 16.31 4.09 -21.26
C THR A 26 17.24 3.77 -20.09
N PHE A 27 16.69 3.60 -18.88
CA PHE A 27 17.44 3.17 -17.71
C PHE A 27 17.58 1.64 -17.73
N GLY A 28 18.81 1.16 -17.55
CA GLY A 28 19.05 -0.28 -17.41
C GLY A 28 18.37 -0.86 -16.17
N ILE A 29 18.10 -2.18 -16.19
CA ILE A 29 17.47 -2.95 -15.09
C ILE A 29 18.12 -2.62 -13.74
N THR A 30 19.45 -2.62 -13.68
CA THR A 30 20.21 -2.32 -12.46
C THR A 30 19.95 -0.92 -11.92
N MET A 31 19.87 0.07 -12.81
CA MET A 31 19.61 1.47 -12.44
C MET A 31 18.21 1.63 -11.85
N LEU A 32 17.20 1.03 -12.48
CA LEU A 32 15.80 1.05 -12.00
C LEU A 32 15.68 0.45 -10.59
N LEU A 33 16.33 -0.70 -10.35
CA LEU A 33 16.32 -1.32 -9.02
C LEU A 33 17.05 -0.48 -7.97
N LEU A 34 18.18 0.14 -8.34
CA LEU A 34 18.96 0.98 -7.43
C LEU A 34 18.19 2.23 -7.03
N ILE A 35 17.51 2.89 -7.98
CA ILE A 35 16.64 4.04 -7.72
C ILE A 35 15.46 3.63 -6.82
N GLY A 36 14.83 2.48 -7.09
CA GLY A 36 13.76 1.93 -6.24
C GLY A 36 14.21 1.70 -4.80
N LEU A 37 15.38 1.08 -4.60
CA LEU A 37 15.97 0.84 -3.28
C LEU A 37 16.32 2.15 -2.57
N ALA A 38 16.98 3.09 -3.25
CA ALA A 38 17.32 4.39 -2.69
C ALA A 38 16.07 5.14 -2.21
N LYS A 39 14.98 5.07 -2.99
CA LYS A 39 13.70 5.68 -2.64
C LYS A 39 13.04 5.00 -1.44
N MET A 40 13.10 3.67 -1.35
CA MET A 40 12.63 2.92 -0.18
C MET A 40 13.34 3.35 1.10
N LEU A 41 14.66 3.55 1.06
CA LEU A 41 15.44 4.05 2.18
C LEU A 41 15.07 5.49 2.55
N ALA A 42 14.92 6.36 1.55
CA ALA A 42 14.52 7.76 1.76
C ALA A 42 13.14 7.87 2.45
N ILE A 43 12.17 7.07 2.00
CA ILE A 43 10.84 7.00 2.62
C ILE A 43 10.94 6.50 4.06
N SER A 44 11.73 5.44 4.29
CA SER A 44 11.91 4.87 5.64
C SER A 44 12.49 5.89 6.61
N CYS A 45 13.50 6.66 6.18
CA CYS A 45 14.09 7.75 6.97
C CYS A 45 13.08 8.88 7.23
N THR A 46 12.30 9.26 6.21
CA THR A 46 11.26 10.30 6.32
C THR A 46 10.16 9.89 7.29
N LEU A 47 9.68 8.65 7.22
CA LEU A 47 8.66 8.11 8.12
C LEU A 47 9.19 7.97 9.55
N HIS A 48 10.45 7.55 9.71
CA HIS A 48 11.10 7.46 11.02
C HIS A 48 11.30 8.84 11.68
N SER A 49 11.50 9.89 10.88
CA SER A 49 11.66 11.27 11.36
C SER A 49 10.34 11.91 11.84
N GLY A 50 9.23 11.17 11.87
CA GLY A 50 7.93 11.65 12.35
C GLY A 50 7.15 12.49 11.34
N PHE A 51 7.57 12.50 10.07
CA PHE A 51 6.85 13.23 9.01
C PHE A 51 5.46 12.61 8.78
N ARG A 52 4.41 13.43 8.89
CA ARG A 52 3.02 13.06 8.61
C ARG A 52 2.72 13.21 7.11
N GLY A 53 3.33 12.37 6.29
CA GLY A 53 3.12 12.32 4.84
C GLY A 53 2.52 11.00 4.36
N GLY A 54 1.83 11.03 3.21
CA GLY A 54 1.34 9.81 2.56
C GLY A 54 2.48 9.02 1.91
N PHE A 55 2.47 7.70 2.07
CA PHE A 55 3.52 6.80 1.55
C PHE A 55 3.08 5.96 0.34
N ILE A 56 1.83 6.12 -0.12
CA ILE A 56 1.25 5.34 -1.24
C ILE A 56 1.93 5.65 -2.58
N PHE A 57 2.03 6.92 -2.97
CA PHE A 57 2.69 7.30 -4.24
C PHE A 57 4.17 6.88 -4.31
N PRO A 58 4.97 7.06 -3.24
CA PRO A 58 6.32 6.51 -3.22
C PRO A 58 6.37 4.99 -3.40
N LEU A 59 5.44 4.23 -2.81
CA LEU A 59 5.33 2.78 -3.02
C LEU A 59 4.96 2.42 -4.47
N PHE A 60 4.03 3.16 -5.08
CA PHE A 60 3.69 2.98 -6.48
C PHE A 60 4.89 3.23 -7.39
N TYR A 61 5.67 4.27 -7.13
CA TYR A 61 6.89 4.47 -7.92
C TYR A 61 7.89 3.31 -7.79
N ILE A 62 8.10 2.80 -6.57
CA ILE A 62 8.98 1.64 -6.37
C ILE A 62 8.44 0.44 -7.15
N GLY A 63 7.13 0.20 -7.07
CA GLY A 63 6.46 -0.82 -7.87
C GLY A 63 6.63 -0.61 -9.37
N ALA A 64 6.50 0.62 -9.87
CA ALA A 64 6.70 0.98 -11.27
C ALA A 64 8.11 0.63 -11.75
N ALA A 65 9.13 1.07 -11.00
CA ALA A 65 10.52 0.83 -11.34
C ALA A 65 10.83 -0.68 -11.37
N VAL A 66 10.33 -1.44 -10.38
CA VAL A 66 10.49 -2.90 -10.32
C VAL A 66 9.75 -3.60 -11.46
N GLY A 67 8.52 -3.19 -11.75
CA GLY A 67 7.71 -3.80 -12.82
C GLY A 67 8.28 -3.54 -14.21
N LEU A 68 8.84 -2.34 -14.43
CA LEU A 68 9.54 -2.01 -15.66
C LEU A 68 10.84 -2.82 -15.79
N ALA A 69 11.60 -2.95 -14.69
CA ALA A 69 12.79 -3.80 -14.66
C ALA A 69 12.47 -5.27 -15.00
N ILE A 70 11.35 -5.80 -14.49
CA ILE A 70 10.85 -7.14 -14.84
C ILE A 70 10.50 -7.22 -16.33
N ALA A 71 9.76 -6.23 -16.87
CA ALA A 71 9.39 -6.23 -18.28
C ALA A 71 10.61 -6.13 -19.23
N LEU A 72 11.66 -5.42 -18.82
CA LEU A 72 12.92 -5.38 -19.57
C LEU A 72 13.67 -6.72 -19.54
N GLY A 73 13.59 -7.47 -18.43
CA GLY A 73 14.17 -8.81 -18.31
C GLY A 73 13.36 -9.91 -18.99
N PHE A 74 12.04 -9.73 -19.11
CA PHE A 74 11.10 -10.68 -19.69
C PHE A 74 10.29 -10.01 -20.81
N PRO A 75 10.78 -10.06 -22.07
CA PRO A 75 10.15 -9.38 -23.20
C PRO A 75 8.70 -9.83 -23.50
N GLN A 76 8.29 -10.98 -22.95
CA GLN A 76 6.92 -11.48 -23.08
C GLN A 76 5.90 -10.67 -22.26
N VAL A 77 6.36 -9.90 -21.27
CA VAL A 77 5.50 -9.10 -20.39
C VAL A 77 5.42 -7.68 -20.91
N HIS A 78 4.20 -7.21 -21.21
CA HIS A 78 4.00 -5.82 -21.58
C HIS A 78 4.38 -4.88 -20.41
N PRO A 79 5.22 -3.84 -20.63
CA PRO A 79 5.72 -2.96 -19.58
C PRO A 79 4.62 -2.39 -18.67
N THR A 80 3.51 -1.92 -19.26
CA THR A 80 2.38 -1.38 -18.51
C THR A 80 1.75 -2.41 -17.57
N ILE A 81 1.61 -3.67 -18.00
CA ILE A 81 1.05 -4.73 -17.14
C ILE A 81 2.01 -5.03 -16.00
N GLY A 82 3.30 -5.18 -16.32
CA GLY A 82 4.36 -5.41 -15.33
C GLY A 82 4.35 -4.33 -14.25
N MET A 83 4.39 -3.06 -14.65
CA MET A 83 4.36 -1.90 -13.74
C MET A 83 3.10 -1.83 -12.89
N VAL A 84 1.92 -1.94 -13.47
CA VAL A 84 0.64 -1.80 -12.75
C VAL A 84 0.46 -2.96 -11.74
N CYS A 85 0.81 -4.19 -12.12
CA CYS A 85 0.74 -5.33 -11.21
C CYS A 85 1.71 -5.20 -10.03
N THR A 86 2.95 -4.75 -10.27
CA THR A 86 3.92 -4.56 -9.18
C THR A 86 3.63 -3.33 -8.32
N MET A 87 3.09 -2.25 -8.89
CA MET A 87 2.54 -1.11 -8.12
C MET A 87 1.50 -1.60 -7.12
N ALA A 88 0.53 -2.40 -7.59
CA ALA A 88 -0.52 -2.97 -6.75
C ALA A 88 0.08 -3.90 -5.68
N ALA A 89 0.95 -4.83 -6.09
CA ALA A 89 1.53 -5.82 -5.20
C ALA A 89 2.37 -5.18 -4.08
N VAL A 90 3.26 -4.25 -4.41
CA VAL A 90 4.12 -3.56 -3.42
C VAL A 90 3.28 -2.74 -2.45
N ASN A 91 2.28 -1.99 -2.96
CA ASN A 91 1.44 -1.18 -2.09
C ASN A 91 0.64 -2.05 -1.11
N VAL A 92 0.01 -3.13 -1.59
CA VAL A 92 -0.78 -4.04 -0.74
C VAL A 92 0.07 -4.81 0.26
N ALA A 93 1.29 -5.20 -0.10
CA ALA A 93 2.20 -5.89 0.81
C ALA A 93 2.45 -5.04 2.07
N ILE A 94 2.59 -3.71 1.90
CA ILE A 94 2.88 -2.78 3.00
C ILE A 94 1.59 -2.31 3.70
N THR A 95 0.59 -1.84 2.95
CA THR A 95 -0.61 -1.22 3.51
C THR A 95 -1.62 -2.23 4.04
N LYS A 96 -1.60 -3.47 3.54
CA LYS A 96 -2.64 -4.49 3.75
C LYS A 96 -4.05 -4.00 3.32
N THR A 97 -4.13 -3.12 2.32
CA THR A 97 -5.40 -2.57 1.80
C THR A 97 -5.67 -2.96 0.33
N PRO A 98 -5.98 -4.25 0.03
CA PRO A 98 -6.16 -4.73 -1.35
C PRO A 98 -7.30 -4.00 -2.10
N ILE A 99 -8.43 -3.76 -1.43
CA ILE A 99 -9.59 -3.08 -2.04
C ILE A 99 -9.27 -1.61 -2.36
N SER A 100 -8.68 -0.88 -1.39
CA SER A 100 -8.32 0.52 -1.61
C SER A 100 -7.26 0.68 -2.70
N THR A 101 -6.25 -0.18 -2.72
CA THR A 101 -5.22 -0.15 -3.77
C THR A 101 -5.81 -0.40 -5.14
N THR A 102 -6.70 -1.37 -5.24
CA THR A 102 -7.41 -1.66 -6.49
C THR A 102 -8.18 -0.43 -6.96
N VAL A 103 -9.02 0.16 -6.11
CA VAL A 103 -9.83 1.34 -6.47
C VAL A 103 -8.95 2.50 -6.95
N ILE A 104 -7.83 2.78 -6.26
CA ILE A 104 -6.92 3.86 -6.64
C ILE A 104 -6.31 3.58 -8.02
N LEU A 105 -5.78 2.39 -8.25
CA LEU A 105 -5.15 2.05 -9.54
C LEU A 105 -6.16 1.93 -10.68
N SER A 106 -7.40 1.51 -10.40
CA SER A 106 -8.48 1.48 -11.39
C SER A 106 -8.84 2.86 -11.92
N VAL A 107 -8.62 3.92 -11.14
CA VAL A 107 -8.84 5.31 -11.60
C VAL A 107 -7.63 5.84 -12.37
N LEU A 108 -6.43 5.36 -12.05
CA LEU A 108 -5.17 5.79 -12.69
C LEU A 108 -4.84 4.98 -13.96
N SER A 109 -5.48 3.83 -14.16
CA SER A 109 -5.23 2.90 -15.26
C SER A 109 -6.50 2.70 -16.08
N ASP A 110 -6.37 2.09 -17.26
CA ASP A 110 -7.52 1.69 -18.06
C ASP A 110 -8.40 0.66 -17.33
N THR A 111 -9.72 0.70 -17.55
CA THR A 111 -10.68 -0.19 -16.90
C THR A 111 -10.43 -1.67 -17.25
N ALA A 112 -9.82 -1.95 -18.40
CA ALA A 112 -9.40 -3.29 -18.80
C ALA A 112 -8.33 -3.89 -17.87
N MET A 113 -7.60 -3.07 -17.12
CA MET A 113 -6.51 -3.50 -16.22
C MET A 113 -7.02 -3.89 -14.83
N VAL A 114 -8.28 -3.59 -14.50
CA VAL A 114 -8.85 -3.87 -13.17
C VAL A 114 -8.74 -5.34 -12.76
N PRO A 115 -9.04 -6.34 -13.61
CA PRO A 115 -8.92 -7.74 -13.22
C PRO A 115 -7.50 -8.13 -12.81
N VAL A 116 -6.48 -7.67 -13.55
CA VAL A 116 -5.08 -8.00 -13.24
C VAL A 116 -4.58 -7.27 -12.00
N ILE A 117 -5.05 -6.04 -11.75
CA ILE A 117 -4.79 -5.29 -10.51
C ILE A 117 -5.35 -6.02 -9.30
N VAL A 118 -6.59 -6.51 -9.39
CA VAL A 118 -7.25 -7.27 -8.31
C VAL A 118 -6.48 -8.54 -8.00
N ILE A 119 -6.12 -9.31 -9.04
CA ILE A 119 -5.38 -10.57 -8.87
C ILE A 119 -4.01 -10.30 -8.22
N ALA A 120 -3.27 -9.31 -8.70
CA ALA A 120 -1.96 -8.94 -8.12
C ALA A 120 -2.09 -8.47 -6.66
N SER A 121 -3.10 -7.64 -6.38
CA SER A 121 -3.40 -7.14 -5.03
C SER A 121 -3.72 -8.29 -4.07
N LEU A 122 -4.63 -9.20 -4.45
CA LEU A 122 -5.02 -10.34 -3.64
C LEU A 122 -3.86 -11.31 -3.43
N THR A 123 -3.10 -11.61 -4.50
CA THR A 123 -1.94 -12.50 -4.43
C THR A 123 -0.91 -11.95 -3.44
N SER A 124 -0.59 -10.65 -3.54
CA SER A 124 0.32 -9.98 -2.60
C SER A 124 -0.22 -9.97 -1.17
N PHE A 125 -1.51 -9.70 -1.00
CA PHE A 125 -2.16 -9.72 0.32
C PHE A 125 -2.06 -11.09 0.98
N LEU A 126 -2.36 -12.16 0.24
CA LEU A 126 -2.30 -13.54 0.71
C LEU A 126 -0.87 -13.95 1.04
N LEU A 127 0.11 -13.63 0.18
CA LEU A 127 1.53 -13.90 0.44
C LEU A 127 2.04 -13.16 1.68
N THR A 128 1.56 -11.94 1.90
CA THR A 128 2.04 -11.09 3.00
C THR A 128 1.17 -11.22 4.26
N ILE A 129 0.15 -12.10 4.27
CA ILE A 129 -0.79 -12.21 5.40
C ILE A 129 -0.09 -12.59 6.72
N ASN A 130 0.95 -13.43 6.64
CA ASN A 130 1.74 -13.87 7.79
C ASN A 130 2.88 -12.89 8.15
N LEU A 131 3.21 -11.95 7.26
CA LEU A 131 4.28 -10.97 7.44
C LEU A 131 3.70 -9.64 7.95
N ASN A 132 3.13 -9.66 9.17
CA ASN A 132 2.46 -8.48 9.72
C ASN A 132 3.46 -7.45 10.28
N MET A 133 3.89 -6.51 9.44
CA MET A 133 4.75 -5.37 9.84
C MET A 133 4.04 -4.32 10.70
N ILE A 134 2.69 -4.34 10.78
CA ILE A 134 1.89 -3.44 11.62
C ILE A 134 1.32 -4.24 12.79
N LYS A 135 1.94 -4.12 13.97
CA LYS A 135 1.51 -4.77 15.24
C LYS A 135 0.21 -4.18 15.82
N THR A 136 -0.36 -3.15 15.21
CA THR A 136 -1.44 -2.32 15.80
C THR A 136 -2.81 -2.49 15.15
N GLN A 137 -3.00 -3.44 14.23
CA GLN A 137 -4.35 -3.77 13.73
C GLN A 137 -5.11 -4.59 14.79
N ARG A 138 -5.39 -3.95 15.93
CA ARG A 138 -6.27 -4.47 16.97
C ARG A 138 -7.70 -4.27 16.48
N ALA A 139 -8.42 -5.37 16.31
CA ALA A 139 -9.85 -5.34 16.02
C ALA A 139 -10.54 -4.40 17.01
N ARG A 140 -11.36 -3.48 16.48
CA ARG A 140 -12.15 -2.55 17.28
C ARG A 140 -13.12 -3.38 18.14
N PRO A 141 -13.02 -3.37 19.49
CA PRO A 141 -13.99 -4.04 20.32
C PRO A 141 -15.36 -3.44 20.02
N LEU A 142 -16.34 -4.27 19.66
CA LEU A 142 -17.70 -3.83 19.41
C LEU A 142 -18.28 -3.34 20.74
N PRO A 143 -18.68 -2.07 20.87
CA PRO A 143 -19.37 -1.60 22.07
C PRO A 143 -20.73 -2.31 22.14
N GLY A 144 -20.92 -3.17 23.13
CA GLY A 144 -22.24 -3.79 23.36
C GLY A 144 -22.27 -5.21 23.91
N MET A 145 -21.15 -5.92 24.08
CA MET A 145 -21.16 -7.19 24.82
C MET A 145 -20.97 -6.88 26.31
N GLY A 146 -22.08 -6.51 26.95
CA GLY A 146 -22.15 -6.15 28.36
C GLY A 146 -21.49 -7.21 29.26
N ASP A 147 -20.75 -6.68 30.22
CA ASP A 147 -20.21 -7.37 31.38
C ASP A 147 -21.31 -8.21 32.03
N ARG A 148 -21.20 -9.54 31.91
CA ARG A 148 -21.86 -10.43 32.85
C ARG A 148 -20.84 -10.77 33.91
N ASP A 149 -20.80 -9.95 34.95
CA ASP A 149 -20.06 -10.24 36.17
C ASP A 149 -20.65 -11.52 36.80
N PRO A 150 -19.84 -12.55 37.12
CA PRO A 150 -20.32 -13.74 37.83
C PRO A 150 -20.63 -13.50 39.32
N GLU A 151 -20.61 -12.25 39.80
CA GLU A 151 -20.71 -11.88 41.22
C GLU A 151 -22.14 -11.50 41.69
N SER A 152 -23.19 -11.87 40.94
CA SER A 152 -24.59 -11.62 41.36
C SER A 152 -25.35 -12.86 41.86
N ALA A 153 -24.65 -14.00 42.02
CA ALA A 153 -25.28 -15.29 42.39
C ALA A 153 -25.10 -15.71 43.87
N ALA A 154 -24.78 -14.78 44.79
CA ALA A 154 -24.72 -15.09 46.22
C ALA A 154 -26.08 -14.82 46.91
N PRO A 155 -26.73 -15.82 47.55
CA PRO A 155 -27.99 -15.60 48.27
C PRO A 155 -27.75 -14.73 49.51
N GLN A 156 -28.40 -13.58 49.58
CA GLN A 156 -28.41 -12.71 50.76
C GLN A 156 -29.29 -13.34 51.85
N LEU A 157 -28.66 -13.80 52.93
CA LEU A 157 -29.30 -14.37 54.12
C LEU A 157 -30.02 -13.25 54.91
N GLN A 158 -31.32 -13.40 55.19
CA GLN A 158 -32.09 -12.50 56.07
C GLN A 158 -31.59 -12.56 57.52
N PRO A 159 -31.62 -11.44 58.28
CA PRO A 159 -31.73 -11.51 59.73
C PRO A 159 -33.20 -11.35 60.16
N GLN A 160 -33.69 -12.34 60.90
CA GLN A 160 -34.85 -12.20 61.78
C GLN A 160 -34.42 -11.52 63.09
N GLY A 161 -35.27 -10.64 63.62
CA GLY A 161 -35.10 -9.99 64.92
C GLY A 161 -36.04 -8.81 65.06
#